data_AF-A0A7G8DL76-F1
#
_entry.id   AF-A0A7G8DL76-F1
#
_cell.length_a   1.000
_cell.length_b   1.000
_cell.length_c   1.000
_cell.angle_alpha   90.00
_cell.angle_beta   90.00
_cell.angle_gamma   90.00
#
_symmetry.space_group_name_H-M   'P 1'
#
loop_
_entity.id
_entity.type
_entity.pdbx_description
1 polymer ?
#
loop_
_entity_poly.entity_id
_entity_poly.type
_entity_poly.pdbx_seq_one_letter_code
_entity_poly.pdbx_strand_id
1 'polypeptide(L)'
;MAPLNYSSCPLASELVGILFAQPAVWIKSTLRDNPYLSNPDQYEKELRASCFGDESKISAEVLGEWGQVTVGFFGSCLSIERSMLPRDFQIPWYTDKSGSFTEKTKAHWCWIGGDWGTASPACVVLMCQIQEPMMVGERHIARGSWVCVDEEYVCSIEPDGSKEWSRGDRSLTAPQFVERVKKLYMRNGFTDWVIPHCRVIMDSAVTAQLGFGGHSDPVTLSTEFKKYGWQVTGSPKSSRAVGWQLMKSLLWQAGSDQPGLFISERCESLWATLPYCISDDRNPEDMEKAAPDHSADAVRYVLTAANQGQHSYR
;
A
#
# COMPACT_ATOMS: atom_id res chain seq x y z
N MET A 1 -60.22 -18.13 40.01
CA MET A 1 -59.21 -17.13 40.41
C MET A 1 -58.41 -16.78 39.17
N ALA A 2 -58.26 -15.49 38.91
CA ALA A 2 -57.85 -14.89 37.64
C ALA A 2 -56.41 -15.21 37.19
N PRO A 3 -56.13 -15.27 35.88
CA PRO A 3 -54.80 -14.99 35.35
C PRO A 3 -54.63 -13.46 35.23
N LEU A 4 -53.57 -12.93 35.84
CA LEU A 4 -53.17 -11.53 35.71
C LEU A 4 -52.32 -11.34 34.44
N ASN A 5 -52.73 -10.35 33.66
CA ASN A 5 -52.04 -9.76 32.53
C ASN A 5 -50.59 -9.37 32.86
N TYR A 6 -49.67 -9.64 31.94
CA TYR A 6 -48.51 -8.76 31.77
C TYR A 6 -48.65 -8.02 30.45
N SER A 7 -48.93 -6.73 30.61
CA SER A 7 -48.95 -5.72 29.57
C SER A 7 -47.53 -5.44 29.07
N SER A 8 -47.45 -5.12 27.79
CA SER A 8 -46.30 -4.64 27.03
C SER A 8 -45.46 -3.56 27.72
N CYS A 9 -44.14 -3.67 27.58
CA CYS A 9 -43.25 -2.51 27.47
C CYS A 9 -42.17 -2.80 26.39
N PRO A 10 -42.12 -2.01 25.31
CA PRO A 10 -41.05 -2.06 24.31
C PRO A 10 -39.91 -1.14 24.76
N LEU A 11 -38.65 -1.58 24.69
CA LEU A 11 -37.45 -0.75 24.47
C LEU A 11 -36.18 -1.62 24.57
N ALA A 12 -35.28 -1.42 23.59
CA ALA A 12 -33.89 -1.87 23.51
C ALA A 12 -33.67 -3.40 23.38
N SER A 13 -33.42 -4.03 22.23
CA SER A 13 -32.73 -3.61 20.99
C SER A 13 -31.40 -2.90 21.20
N GLU A 14 -30.51 -3.46 22.03
CA GLU A 14 -29.07 -3.15 22.00
C GLU A 14 -28.31 -4.15 22.89
N LEU A 15 -27.90 -5.27 22.30
CA LEU A 15 -26.82 -6.12 22.83
C LEU A 15 -26.08 -6.69 21.62
N VAL A 16 -25.47 -5.76 20.88
CA VAL A 16 -24.42 -6.05 19.90
C VAL A 16 -23.14 -6.32 20.68
N GLY A 17 -22.40 -7.35 20.25
CA GLY A 17 -21.30 -7.97 20.97
C GLY A 17 -20.23 -7.01 21.46
N ILE A 18 -19.98 -7.04 22.77
CA ILE A 18 -18.74 -6.58 23.36
C ILE A 18 -17.80 -7.79 23.33
N LEU A 19 -16.90 -7.80 22.35
CA LEU A 19 -15.71 -8.65 22.34
C LEU A 19 -14.94 -8.40 23.65
N PHE A 20 -14.75 -9.46 24.44
CA PHE A 20 -13.92 -9.43 25.64
C PHE A 20 -12.45 -9.19 25.24
N ALA A 21 -12.02 -7.93 25.26
CA ALA A 21 -10.59 -7.63 25.26
C ALA A 21 -9.98 -8.19 26.54
N GLN A 22 -9.11 -9.19 26.41
CA GLN A 22 -8.34 -9.69 27.54
C GLN A 22 -7.44 -8.56 28.06
N PRO A 23 -7.34 -8.34 29.38
CA PRO A 23 -6.41 -7.36 29.91
C PRO A 23 -4.98 -7.78 29.55
N ALA A 24 -4.32 -6.99 28.71
CA ALA A 24 -2.93 -7.16 28.35
C ALA A 24 -2.05 -6.29 29.25
N VAL A 25 -0.89 -6.82 29.64
CA VAL A 25 0.17 -6.06 30.31
C VAL A 25 1.30 -5.87 29.31
N TRP A 26 1.66 -4.62 29.04
CA TRP A 26 2.82 -4.29 28.22
C TRP A 26 4.07 -4.26 29.12
N ILE A 27 5.06 -5.09 28.83
CA ILE A 27 6.37 -5.06 29.49
C ILE A 27 7.42 -4.76 28.41
N LYS A 28 8.07 -3.59 28.51
CA LYS A 28 9.20 -3.23 27.63
C LYS A 28 10.48 -3.77 28.25
N SER A 29 11.30 -4.46 27.46
CA SER A 29 12.64 -4.90 27.84
C SER A 29 13.63 -4.51 26.75
N THR A 30 14.85 -4.19 27.18
CA THR A 30 16.00 -3.82 26.35
C THR A 30 17.19 -4.70 26.73
N LEU A 31 18.30 -4.60 25.97
CA LEU A 31 19.54 -5.30 26.34
C LEU A 31 20.01 -4.96 27.77
N ARG A 32 19.66 -3.77 28.29
CA ARG A 32 20.05 -3.32 29.64
C ARG A 32 19.37 -4.11 30.76
N ASP A 33 18.27 -4.79 30.46
CA ASP A 33 17.52 -5.60 31.44
C ASP A 33 18.07 -7.02 31.56
N ASN A 34 19.06 -7.41 30.74
CA ASN A 34 19.65 -8.75 30.76
C ASN A 34 20.82 -8.83 31.76
N PRO A 35 20.66 -9.50 32.92
CA PRO A 35 21.71 -9.59 33.95
C PRO A 35 22.89 -10.49 33.55
N TYR A 36 22.78 -11.23 32.44
CA TYR A 36 23.82 -12.13 31.97
C TYR A 36 24.78 -11.49 30.96
N LEU A 37 24.54 -10.24 30.55
CA LEU A 37 25.48 -9.49 29.72
C LEU A 37 26.64 -8.99 30.59
N SER A 38 27.81 -9.59 30.39
CA SER A 38 29.04 -9.25 31.13
C SER A 38 29.56 -7.84 30.83
N ASN A 39 29.31 -7.32 29.62
CA ASN A 39 29.67 -5.96 29.22
C ASN A 39 28.59 -5.34 28.31
N PRO A 40 27.50 -4.81 28.90
CA PRO A 40 26.38 -4.25 28.14
C PRO A 40 26.78 -3.09 27.23
N ASP A 41 27.75 -2.25 27.62
CA ASP A 41 28.20 -1.10 26.82
C ASP A 41 28.96 -1.54 25.56
N GLN A 42 29.76 -2.61 25.66
CA GLN A 42 30.41 -3.19 24.49
C GLN A 42 29.40 -3.88 23.57
N TYR A 43 28.48 -4.66 24.14
CA TYR A 43 27.44 -5.34 23.37
C TYR A 43 26.56 -4.33 22.62
N GLU A 44 26.18 -3.22 23.26
CA GLU A 44 25.45 -2.13 22.61
C GLU A 44 26.25 -1.52 21.44
N LYS A 45 27.56 -1.29 21.59
CA LYS A 45 28.40 -0.78 20.50
C LYS A 45 28.48 -1.75 19.33
N GLU A 46 28.60 -3.05 19.60
CA GLU A 46 28.62 -4.10 18.58
C GLU A 46 27.28 -4.19 17.85
N LEU A 47 26.16 -4.10 18.58
CA LEU A 47 24.81 -4.09 18.01
C LEU A 47 24.59 -2.84 17.14
N ARG A 48 24.99 -1.66 17.62
CA ARG A 48 24.95 -0.42 16.82
C ARG A 48 25.81 -0.52 15.56
N ALA A 49 26.97 -1.17 15.65
CA ALA A 49 27.83 -1.40 14.50
C ALA A 49 27.20 -2.37 13.49
N SER A 50 26.50 -3.42 13.93
CA SER A 50 25.77 -4.33 13.02
C SER A 50 24.57 -3.68 12.35
N CYS A 51 24.06 -2.57 12.90
CA CYS A 51 23.04 -1.76 12.23
C CYS A 51 23.61 -0.92 11.06
N PHE A 52 24.93 -0.91 10.82
CA PHE A 52 25.59 -0.15 9.74
C PHE A 52 25.20 1.34 9.67
N GLY A 53 24.91 1.96 10.83
CA GLY A 53 24.50 3.37 10.92
C GLY A 53 23.02 3.63 10.58
N ASP A 54 22.20 2.59 10.40
CA ASP A 54 20.74 2.73 10.28
C ASP A 54 20.14 3.04 11.67
N GLU A 55 19.84 4.33 11.89
CA GLU A 55 19.22 4.84 13.13
C GLU A 55 17.88 4.15 13.46
N SER A 56 17.17 3.63 12.46
CA SER A 56 15.89 2.92 12.65
C SER A 56 16.14 1.52 13.21
N LYS A 57 17.11 0.78 12.64
CA LYS A 57 17.55 -0.52 13.20
C LYS A 57 18.12 -0.34 14.61
N ILE A 58 18.89 0.72 14.85
CA ILE A 58 19.39 1.07 16.18
C ILE A 58 18.22 1.29 17.15
N SER A 59 17.21 2.08 16.78
CA SER A 59 16.05 2.34 17.63
C SER A 59 15.27 1.07 17.98
N ALA A 60 15.10 0.16 17.03
CA ALA A 60 14.42 -1.11 17.24
C ALA A 60 15.22 -2.09 18.11
N GLU A 61 16.45 -2.39 17.68
CA GLU A 61 17.26 -3.48 18.24
C GLU A 61 17.94 -3.07 19.57
N VAL A 62 18.34 -1.80 19.70
CA VAL A 62 19.02 -1.29 20.90
C VAL A 62 18.01 -0.73 21.92
N LEU A 63 17.07 0.10 21.47
CA LEU A 63 16.18 0.87 22.36
C LEU A 63 14.80 0.20 22.57
N GLY A 64 14.50 -0.87 21.83
CA GLY A 64 13.20 -1.54 21.87
C GLY A 64 12.06 -0.63 21.41
N GLU A 65 12.36 0.36 20.58
CA GLU A 65 11.40 1.37 20.09
C GLU A 65 10.83 0.95 18.74
N TRP A 66 9.81 0.09 18.80
CA TRP A 66 9.12 -0.43 17.62
C TRP A 66 7.97 0.46 17.13
N GLY A 67 7.52 1.41 17.95
CA GLY A 67 6.25 2.13 17.74
C GLY A 67 6.34 3.59 17.29
N GLN A 68 7.52 4.22 17.30
CA GLN A 68 7.68 5.66 17.02
C GLN A 68 8.62 5.97 15.84
N VAL A 69 9.58 5.09 15.58
CA VAL A 69 10.41 5.13 14.38
C VAL A 69 9.94 3.96 13.53
N THR A 70 9.47 4.23 12.31
CA THR A 70 9.24 3.16 11.34
C THR A 70 10.58 2.43 11.20
N VAL A 71 10.64 1.17 11.64
CA VAL A 71 11.86 0.36 11.50
C VAL A 71 11.92 -0.09 10.04
N GLY A 72 13.12 -0.32 9.48
CA GLY A 72 13.26 -0.95 8.16
C GLY A 72 13.43 0.02 6.99
N PHE A 73 13.22 -0.50 5.78
CA PHE A 73 13.67 0.08 4.51
C PHE A 73 13.18 1.51 4.26
N PHE A 74 11.97 1.85 4.72
CA PHE A 74 11.38 3.19 4.61
C PHE A 74 11.47 4.00 5.91
N GLY A 75 12.15 3.50 6.93
CA GLY A 75 12.11 4.03 8.29
C GLY A 75 12.50 5.50 8.45
N SER A 76 13.52 5.91 7.71
CA SER A 76 13.97 7.30 7.71
C SER A 76 13.03 8.27 6.98
N CYS A 77 12.07 7.77 6.18
CA CYS A 77 11.25 8.62 5.29
C CYS A 77 9.74 8.49 5.49
N LEU A 78 9.23 7.33 5.92
CA LEU A 78 7.81 7.11 6.15
C LEU A 78 7.40 7.71 7.51
N SER A 79 6.44 8.62 7.48
CA SER A 79 5.85 9.22 8.68
C SER A 79 4.34 9.24 8.55
N ILE A 80 3.64 8.70 9.55
CA ILE A 80 2.17 8.78 9.62
C ILE A 80 1.74 10.26 9.65
N GLU A 81 2.38 11.07 10.48
CA GLU A 81 2.04 12.49 10.65
C GLU A 81 2.12 13.28 9.34
N ARG A 82 3.16 13.04 8.54
CA ARG A 82 3.39 13.75 7.27
C ARG A 82 2.64 13.14 6.09
N SER A 83 2.63 11.82 5.98
CA SER A 83 2.19 11.11 4.77
C SER A 83 0.74 10.64 4.83
N MET A 84 0.12 10.49 6.00
CA MET A 84 -1.24 9.95 6.11
C MET A 84 -2.32 10.97 5.81
N LEU A 85 -3.21 10.64 4.87
CA LEU A 85 -4.41 11.42 4.61
C LEU A 85 -5.63 10.75 5.24
N PRO A 86 -6.56 11.52 5.85
CA PRO A 86 -7.77 10.98 6.45
C PRO A 86 -8.58 10.09 5.49
N ARG A 87 -9.27 9.08 6.01
CA ARG A 87 -10.08 8.14 5.23
C ARG A 87 -11.09 8.80 4.30
N ASP A 88 -11.66 9.92 4.71
CA ASP A 88 -12.68 10.69 4.00
C ASP A 88 -12.09 11.74 3.04
N PHE A 89 -10.76 11.87 2.96
CA PHE A 89 -10.09 12.80 2.05
C PHE A 89 -10.55 12.59 0.60
N GLN A 90 -10.98 13.69 -0.02
CA GLN A 90 -11.39 13.75 -1.40
C GLN A 90 -10.34 14.47 -2.23
N ILE A 91 -9.89 13.84 -3.30
CA ILE A 91 -9.05 14.50 -4.30
C ILE A 91 -9.89 15.61 -4.97
N PRO A 92 -9.41 16.85 -5.02
CA PRO A 92 -10.06 17.87 -5.82
C PRO A 92 -9.87 17.53 -7.29
N TRP A 93 -10.97 17.24 -7.97
CA TRP A 93 -10.96 16.90 -9.39
C TRP A 93 -11.12 18.15 -10.23
N TYR A 94 -10.34 18.23 -11.31
CA TYR A 94 -10.30 19.40 -12.18
C TYR A 94 -11.12 19.16 -13.45
N THR A 95 -11.73 20.24 -13.94
CA THR A 95 -12.41 20.26 -15.23
C THR A 95 -11.39 20.19 -16.37
N ASP A 96 -11.82 19.76 -17.55
CA ASP A 96 -11.02 19.94 -18.76
C ASP A 96 -10.95 21.41 -19.20
N LYS A 97 -10.26 21.65 -20.33
CA LYS A 97 -10.13 22.97 -20.97
C LYS A 97 -11.48 23.61 -21.34
N SER A 98 -12.56 22.84 -21.41
CA SER A 98 -13.91 23.34 -21.69
C SER A 98 -14.68 23.73 -20.42
N GLY A 99 -14.10 23.54 -19.23
CA GLY A 99 -14.77 23.75 -17.95
C GLY A 99 -15.72 22.60 -17.56
N SER A 100 -15.68 21.48 -18.27
CA SER A 100 -16.53 20.32 -17.99
C SER A 100 -15.81 19.33 -17.09
N PHE A 101 -16.48 18.88 -16.03
CA PHE A 101 -16.05 17.75 -15.22
C PHE A 101 -16.69 16.47 -15.72
N THR A 102 -15.86 15.46 -16.02
CA THR A 102 -16.30 14.11 -16.39
C THR A 102 -15.43 13.05 -15.73
N GLU A 103 -15.90 11.81 -15.67
CA GLU A 103 -15.09 10.68 -15.19
C GLU A 103 -13.78 10.52 -15.98
N LYS A 104 -13.78 10.86 -17.28
CA LYS A 104 -12.58 10.86 -18.12
C LYS A 104 -11.57 11.90 -17.66
N THR A 105 -12.02 13.12 -17.34
CA THR A 105 -11.12 14.17 -16.84
C THR A 105 -10.49 13.82 -15.51
N LYS A 106 -11.24 13.13 -14.64
CA LYS A 106 -10.73 12.55 -13.40
C LYS A 106 -9.69 11.46 -13.68
N ALA A 107 -10.01 10.53 -14.58
CA ALA A 107 -9.15 9.41 -14.94
C ALA A 107 -7.82 9.84 -15.59
N HIS A 108 -7.75 11.05 -16.16
CA HIS A 108 -6.51 11.57 -16.77
C HIS A 108 -5.34 11.71 -15.79
N TRP A 109 -5.61 11.84 -14.50
CA TRP A 109 -4.58 12.03 -13.48
C TRP A 109 -4.43 10.81 -12.57
N CYS A 110 -5.22 9.77 -12.86
CA CYS A 110 -5.25 8.55 -12.09
C CYS A 110 -4.42 7.46 -12.75
N TRP A 111 -3.80 6.66 -11.90
CA TRP A 111 -2.97 5.52 -12.24
C TRP A 111 -3.39 4.34 -11.39
N ILE A 112 -3.18 3.15 -11.93
CA ILE A 112 -3.32 1.91 -11.20
C ILE A 112 -1.95 1.26 -11.16
N GLY A 113 -1.48 0.95 -9.96
CA GLY A 113 -0.33 0.09 -9.74
C GLY A 113 -0.81 -1.25 -9.22
N GLY A 114 -0.23 -2.35 -9.66
CA GLY A 114 -0.59 -3.65 -9.11
C GLY A 114 0.52 -4.67 -9.21
N ASP A 115 0.39 -5.67 -8.36
CA ASP A 115 1.29 -6.80 -8.26
C ASP A 115 0.45 -8.05 -8.06
N TRP A 116 0.69 -9.06 -8.89
CA TRP A 116 -0.10 -10.29 -8.91
C TRP A 116 0.58 -11.43 -8.15
N GLY A 117 -0.14 -11.99 -7.18
CA GLY A 117 0.24 -13.21 -6.50
C GLY A 117 -0.97 -14.05 -6.08
N THR A 118 -0.80 -15.37 -6.12
CA THR A 118 -1.71 -16.32 -5.44
C THR A 118 -1.00 -17.07 -4.33
N ALA A 119 0.32 -17.24 -4.45
CA ALA A 119 1.19 -17.72 -3.39
C ALA A 119 1.52 -16.64 -2.38
N SER A 120 1.89 -15.48 -2.91
CA SER A 120 1.98 -14.22 -2.21
C SER A 120 0.71 -13.39 -2.50
N PRO A 121 0.43 -12.33 -1.75
CA PRO A 121 -0.73 -11.47 -1.97
C PRO A 121 -0.84 -10.90 -3.39
N ALA A 122 -2.07 -10.59 -3.81
CA ALA A 122 -2.31 -9.74 -4.97
C ALA A 122 -2.76 -8.35 -4.51
N CYS A 123 -2.24 -7.30 -5.14
CA CYS A 123 -2.52 -5.92 -4.76
C CYS A 123 -2.81 -5.07 -5.99
N VAL A 124 -3.74 -4.13 -5.83
CA VAL A 124 -3.96 -3.01 -6.75
C VAL A 124 -4.10 -1.72 -5.93
N VAL A 125 -3.28 -0.71 -6.22
CA VAL A 125 -3.34 0.63 -5.62
C VAL A 125 -3.81 1.63 -6.67
N LEU A 126 -4.88 2.36 -6.35
CA LEU A 126 -5.31 3.53 -7.11
C LEU A 126 -4.51 4.74 -6.66
N MET A 127 -3.77 5.33 -7.58
CA MET A 127 -2.96 6.52 -7.35
C MET A 127 -3.46 7.71 -8.16
N CYS A 128 -3.25 8.91 -7.64
CA CYS A 128 -3.51 10.16 -8.36
C CYS A 128 -2.33 11.11 -8.22
N GLN A 129 -1.99 11.83 -9.30
CA GLN A 129 -1.04 12.93 -9.24
C GLN A 129 -1.77 14.26 -9.04
N ILE A 130 -1.34 15.04 -8.06
CA ILE A 130 -1.89 16.34 -7.71
C ILE A 130 -1.45 17.40 -8.72
N GLN A 131 -2.42 18.17 -9.24
CA GLN A 131 -2.18 19.15 -10.31
C GLN A 131 -2.01 20.59 -9.83
N GLU A 132 -2.59 20.92 -8.67
CA GLU A 132 -2.48 22.22 -8.02
C GLU A 132 -2.17 22.03 -6.54
N PRO A 133 -1.34 22.90 -5.94
CA PRO A 133 -1.03 22.79 -4.53
C PRO A 133 -2.28 23.03 -3.68
N MET A 134 -2.39 22.33 -2.55
CA MET A 134 -3.52 22.48 -1.63
C MET A 134 -3.09 22.32 -0.17
N MET A 135 -3.94 22.79 0.74
CA MET A 135 -3.79 22.54 2.17
C MET A 135 -4.81 21.49 2.62
N VAL A 136 -4.35 20.51 3.40
CA VAL A 136 -5.21 19.52 4.06
C VAL A 136 -4.92 19.55 5.55
N GLY A 137 -5.80 20.22 6.30
CA GLY A 137 -5.50 20.64 7.67
C GLY A 137 -4.30 21.58 7.66
N GLU A 138 -3.26 21.24 8.43
CA GLU A 138 -2.01 22.01 8.49
C GLU A 138 -0.97 21.56 7.44
N ARG A 139 -1.26 20.51 6.67
CA ARG A 139 -0.30 19.91 5.73
C ARG A 139 -0.40 20.57 4.36
N HIS A 140 0.75 20.95 3.81
CA HIS A 140 0.86 21.38 2.43
C HIS A 140 1.04 20.17 1.51
N ILE A 141 0.22 20.08 0.48
CA ILE A 141 0.36 19.11 -0.61
C ILE A 141 0.76 19.88 -1.86
N ALA A 142 2.05 19.85 -2.20
CA ALA A 142 2.58 20.55 -3.37
C ALA A 142 2.06 19.97 -4.69
N ARG A 143 2.02 20.78 -5.74
CA ARG A 143 1.77 20.32 -7.12
C ARG A 143 2.78 19.23 -7.51
N GLY A 144 2.30 18.19 -8.19
CA GLY A 144 3.11 17.06 -8.62
C GLY A 144 3.23 15.95 -7.57
N SER A 145 2.72 16.18 -6.35
CA SER A 145 2.62 15.15 -5.31
C SER A 145 1.77 13.97 -5.77
N TRP A 146 2.03 12.80 -5.20
CA TRP A 146 1.28 11.58 -5.45
C TRP A 146 0.42 11.21 -4.24
N VAL A 147 -0.78 10.72 -4.49
CA VAL A 147 -1.67 10.20 -3.47
C VAL A 147 -2.04 8.75 -3.79
N CYS A 148 -1.79 7.83 -2.88
CA CYS A 148 -2.43 6.51 -2.87
C CYS A 148 -3.83 6.69 -2.30
N VAL A 149 -4.85 6.67 -3.17
CA VAL A 149 -6.22 7.06 -2.86
C VAL A 149 -6.98 5.93 -2.16
N ASP A 150 -6.86 4.73 -2.70
CA ASP A 150 -7.56 3.53 -2.28
C ASP A 150 -6.80 2.30 -2.83
N GLU A 151 -7.09 1.11 -2.32
CA GLU A 151 -6.44 -0.12 -2.74
C GLU A 151 -7.39 -1.32 -2.67
N GLU A 152 -7.15 -2.33 -3.49
CA GLU A 152 -7.68 -3.67 -3.27
C GLU A 152 -6.51 -4.60 -2.96
N TYR A 153 -6.55 -5.23 -1.79
CA TYR A 153 -5.51 -6.14 -1.33
C TYR A 153 -6.12 -7.51 -1.04
N VAL A 154 -5.60 -8.56 -1.68
CA VAL A 154 -6.08 -9.93 -1.55
C VAL A 154 -5.00 -10.78 -0.92
N CYS A 155 -5.26 -11.21 0.31
CA CYS A 155 -4.41 -12.08 1.12
C CYS A 155 -5.24 -13.16 1.80
N SER A 156 -4.56 -14.13 2.41
CA SER A 156 -5.21 -15.11 3.29
C SER A 156 -5.83 -14.41 4.51
N ILE A 157 -6.93 -14.98 4.98
CA ILE A 157 -7.66 -14.51 6.15
C ILE A 157 -7.62 -15.61 7.21
N GLU A 158 -7.20 -15.26 8.41
CA GLU A 158 -7.17 -16.15 9.57
C GLU A 158 -8.58 -16.50 10.06
N PRO A 159 -8.78 -17.58 10.84
CA PRO A 159 -10.09 -17.94 11.38
C PRO A 159 -10.78 -16.85 12.21
N ASP A 160 -10.01 -15.93 12.80
CA ASP A 160 -10.52 -14.79 13.58
C ASP A 160 -10.90 -13.58 12.70
N GLY A 161 -10.72 -13.67 11.38
CA GLY A 161 -11.02 -12.61 10.41
C GLY A 161 -9.88 -11.63 10.17
N SER A 162 -8.74 -11.77 10.84
CA SER A 162 -7.56 -10.94 10.61
C SER A 162 -6.88 -11.27 9.28
N LYS A 163 -6.21 -10.28 8.68
CA LYS A 163 -5.49 -10.42 7.40
C LYS A 163 -4.08 -10.95 7.64
N GLU A 164 -3.70 -12.02 6.94
CA GLU A 164 -2.32 -12.50 6.89
C GLU A 164 -1.58 -11.76 5.76
N TRP A 165 -1.10 -10.55 6.05
CA TRP A 165 -0.58 -9.59 5.06
C TRP A 165 0.55 -10.12 4.17
N SER A 166 1.27 -11.16 4.56
CA SER A 166 2.38 -11.71 3.76
C SER A 166 2.01 -12.95 2.96
N ARG A 167 0.77 -13.46 3.07
CA ARG A 167 0.36 -14.71 2.42
C ARG A 167 -0.78 -14.49 1.44
N GLY A 168 -0.60 -15.00 0.22
CA GLY A 168 -1.61 -14.92 -0.83
C GLY A 168 -2.84 -15.79 -0.57
N ASP A 169 -3.93 -15.47 -1.26
CA ASP A 169 -5.09 -16.36 -1.37
C ASP A 169 -4.87 -17.34 -2.52
N ARG A 170 -4.62 -18.61 -2.18
CA ARG A 170 -4.35 -19.68 -3.15
C ARG A 170 -5.56 -20.01 -4.02
N SER A 171 -6.77 -19.60 -3.62
CA SER A 171 -7.99 -19.81 -4.38
C SER A 171 -8.27 -18.69 -5.38
N LEU A 172 -7.51 -17.59 -5.33
CA LEU A 172 -7.71 -16.43 -6.19
C LEU A 172 -7.49 -16.79 -7.66
N THR A 173 -8.50 -16.51 -8.47
CA THR A 173 -8.48 -16.64 -9.93
C THR A 173 -8.47 -15.26 -10.58
N ALA A 174 -8.00 -15.20 -11.84
CA ALA A 174 -8.05 -13.98 -12.64
C ALA A 174 -9.44 -13.30 -12.70
N PRO A 175 -10.56 -14.00 -12.99
CA PRO A 175 -11.88 -13.38 -12.96
C PRO A 175 -12.27 -12.80 -11.59
N GLN A 176 -11.99 -13.52 -10.50
CA GLN A 176 -12.29 -13.05 -9.15
C GLN A 176 -11.51 -11.77 -8.81
N PHE A 177 -10.24 -11.71 -9.23
CA PHE A 177 -9.44 -10.51 -9.04
C PHE A 177 -9.95 -9.33 -9.86
N VAL A 178 -10.24 -9.53 -11.15
CA VAL A 178 -10.81 -8.46 -12.00
C VAL A 178 -12.14 -7.95 -11.44
N GLU A 179 -13.00 -8.82 -10.92
CA GLU A 179 -14.24 -8.45 -10.24
C GLU A 179 -13.98 -7.56 -9.02
N ARG A 180 -12.96 -7.88 -8.22
CA ARG A 180 -12.53 -7.04 -7.08
C ARG A 180 -11.97 -5.69 -7.52
N VAL A 181 -11.12 -5.67 -8.55
CA VAL A 181 -10.60 -4.42 -9.13
C VAL A 181 -11.73 -3.56 -9.69
N LYS A 182 -12.76 -4.17 -10.29
CA LYS A 182 -13.95 -3.44 -10.74
C LYS A 182 -14.67 -2.77 -9.56
N LYS A 183 -14.77 -3.44 -8.41
CA LYS A 183 -15.34 -2.82 -7.18
C LYS A 183 -14.49 -1.66 -6.67
N LEU A 184 -13.15 -1.76 -6.75
CA LEU A 184 -12.25 -0.63 -6.44
C LEU A 184 -12.51 0.56 -7.37
N TYR A 185 -12.66 0.36 -8.68
CA TYR A 185 -13.01 1.42 -9.62
C TYR A 185 -14.37 2.05 -9.28
N MET A 186 -15.41 1.22 -9.11
CA MET A 186 -16.77 1.68 -8.85
C MET A 186 -16.87 2.50 -7.56
N ARG A 187 -16.26 2.05 -6.45
CA ARG A 187 -16.31 2.78 -5.17
C ARG A 187 -15.52 4.09 -5.19
N ASN A 188 -14.61 4.25 -6.16
CA ASN A 188 -13.91 5.50 -6.40
C ASN A 188 -14.54 6.34 -7.52
N GLY A 189 -15.76 6.00 -7.97
CA GLY A 189 -16.51 6.79 -8.95
C GLY A 189 -15.93 6.72 -10.37
N PHE A 190 -15.46 5.53 -10.77
CA PHE A 190 -15.06 5.23 -12.14
C PHE A 190 -15.97 4.15 -12.71
N THR A 191 -16.56 4.39 -13.87
CA THR A 191 -17.23 3.38 -14.68
C THR A 191 -16.38 2.99 -15.89
N ASP A 192 -16.75 1.87 -16.53
CA ASP A 192 -16.28 1.47 -17.88
C ASP A 192 -14.76 1.48 -18.10
N TRP A 193 -13.98 1.10 -17.08
CA TRP A 193 -12.51 1.04 -17.16
C TRP A 193 -11.89 2.33 -17.70
N VAL A 194 -12.41 3.49 -17.29
CA VAL A 194 -12.09 4.81 -17.86
C VAL A 194 -10.62 5.24 -17.68
N ILE A 195 -9.88 4.62 -16.75
CA ILE A 195 -8.43 4.83 -16.61
C ILE A 195 -7.71 4.16 -17.79
N PRO A 196 -6.97 4.91 -18.63
CA PRO A 196 -6.29 4.37 -19.80
C PRO A 196 -5.32 3.24 -19.43
N HIS A 197 -5.31 2.15 -20.21
CA HIS A 197 -4.46 0.98 -19.96
C HIS A 197 -2.96 1.31 -19.86
N CYS A 198 -2.48 2.36 -20.54
CA CYS A 198 -1.09 2.83 -20.42
C CYS A 198 -0.72 3.35 -19.02
N ARG A 199 -1.72 3.60 -18.16
CA ARG A 199 -1.60 3.97 -16.74
C ARG A 199 -2.07 2.88 -15.78
N VAL A 200 -2.42 1.71 -16.31
CA VAL A 200 -2.76 0.53 -15.51
C VAL A 200 -1.54 -0.38 -15.54
N ILE A 201 -0.67 -0.20 -14.54
CA ILE A 201 0.66 -0.80 -14.49
C ILE A 201 0.63 -1.99 -13.54
N MET A 202 0.84 -3.19 -14.09
CA MET A 202 1.02 -4.42 -13.32
C MET A 202 2.49 -4.82 -13.30
N ASP A 203 2.89 -5.68 -12.37
CA ASP A 203 4.20 -6.33 -12.43
C ASP A 203 4.47 -6.90 -13.83
N SER A 204 5.74 -6.82 -14.27
CA SER A 204 6.07 -7.22 -15.64
C SER A 204 5.84 -8.72 -15.93
N ALA A 205 5.75 -9.56 -14.90
CA ALA A 205 5.51 -10.99 -15.06
C ALA A 205 4.08 -11.28 -15.54
N VAL A 206 3.08 -10.47 -15.17
CA VAL A 206 1.70 -10.53 -15.72
C VAL A 206 1.68 -10.45 -17.26
N THR A 207 2.62 -9.72 -17.85
CA THR A 207 2.74 -9.55 -19.31
C THR A 207 3.75 -10.48 -19.98
N ALA A 208 4.47 -11.30 -19.20
CA ALA A 208 5.41 -12.26 -19.74
C ALA A 208 4.66 -13.45 -20.36
N GLN A 209 5.17 -13.97 -21.49
CA GLN A 209 4.58 -15.13 -22.15
C GLN A 209 4.65 -16.34 -21.21
N LEU A 210 3.49 -16.96 -20.93
CA LEU A 210 3.43 -18.28 -20.32
C LEU A 210 3.79 -19.26 -21.45
N GLY A 211 4.77 -20.13 -21.24
CA GLY A 211 5.41 -20.98 -22.27
C GLY A 211 4.53 -22.06 -22.93
N PHE A 212 3.24 -21.82 -23.12
CA PHE A 212 2.33 -22.69 -23.84
C PHE A 212 2.49 -22.49 -25.35
N GLY A 213 3.36 -23.28 -25.96
CA GLY A 213 3.47 -23.37 -27.42
C GLY A 213 2.15 -23.84 -28.05
N GLY A 214 1.74 -23.22 -29.16
CA GLY A 214 0.63 -23.68 -30.01
C GLY A 214 -0.56 -22.72 -30.18
N HIS A 215 -0.56 -21.57 -29.52
CA HIS A 215 -1.56 -20.51 -29.73
C HIS A 215 -0.99 -19.37 -30.60
N SER A 216 -1.82 -18.78 -31.46
CA SER A 216 -1.43 -17.66 -32.33
C SER A 216 -1.14 -16.37 -31.55
N ASP A 217 -1.78 -16.21 -30.39
CA ASP A 217 -1.52 -15.13 -29.44
C ASP A 217 -0.77 -15.67 -28.21
N PRO A 218 0.20 -14.92 -27.67
CA PRO A 218 0.87 -15.31 -26.43
C PRO A 218 -0.13 -15.42 -25.28
N VAL A 219 -0.20 -16.60 -24.64
CA VAL A 219 -1.00 -16.78 -23.43
C VAL A 219 -0.27 -16.11 -22.28
N THR A 220 -0.79 -14.99 -21.81
CA THR A 220 -0.26 -14.26 -20.63
C THR A 220 -1.38 -14.04 -19.63
N LEU A 221 -1.05 -13.73 -18.39
CA LEU A 221 -2.06 -13.34 -17.42
C LEU A 221 -2.78 -12.04 -17.83
N SER A 222 -2.09 -11.10 -18.49
CA SER A 222 -2.72 -9.92 -19.07
C SER A 222 -3.77 -10.23 -20.14
N THR A 223 -3.55 -11.25 -20.99
CA THR A 223 -4.57 -11.70 -21.95
C THR A 223 -5.78 -12.32 -21.25
N GLU A 224 -5.58 -12.97 -20.10
CA GLU A 224 -6.67 -13.50 -19.28
C GLU A 224 -7.48 -12.37 -18.64
N PHE A 225 -6.84 -11.37 -18.03
CA PHE A 225 -7.52 -10.17 -17.50
C PHE A 225 -8.35 -9.45 -18.57
N LYS A 226 -7.82 -9.36 -19.79
CA LYS A 226 -8.50 -8.74 -20.93
C LYS A 226 -9.81 -9.44 -21.29
N LYS A 227 -9.94 -10.75 -21.10
CA LYS A 227 -11.21 -11.49 -21.31
C LYS A 227 -12.33 -11.00 -20.39
N TYR A 228 -11.97 -10.47 -19.22
CA TYR A 228 -12.90 -9.89 -18.25
C TYR A 228 -12.96 -8.36 -18.33
N GLY A 229 -12.41 -7.77 -19.40
CA GLY A 229 -12.49 -6.34 -19.71
C GLY A 229 -11.37 -5.48 -19.13
N TRP A 230 -10.45 -6.05 -18.35
CA TRP A 230 -9.38 -5.28 -17.73
C TRP A 230 -8.08 -5.36 -18.54
N GLN A 231 -7.68 -4.23 -19.12
CA GLN A 231 -6.46 -4.12 -19.93
C GLN A 231 -5.35 -3.47 -19.11
N VAL A 232 -4.20 -4.13 -19.07
CA VAL A 232 -3.05 -3.74 -18.24
C VAL A 232 -1.78 -3.65 -19.06
N THR A 233 -0.84 -2.83 -18.59
CA THR A 233 0.50 -2.66 -19.12
C THR A 233 1.51 -3.18 -18.10
N GLY A 234 2.56 -3.84 -18.56
CA GLY A 234 3.62 -4.32 -17.68
C GLY A 234 4.50 -3.18 -17.17
N SER A 235 4.98 -3.30 -15.95
CA SER A 235 5.88 -2.34 -15.32
C SER A 235 7.17 -2.17 -16.13
N PRO A 236 7.73 -0.97 -16.22
CA PRO A 236 9.00 -0.78 -16.92
C PRO A 236 10.13 -1.63 -16.34
N LYS A 237 10.93 -2.24 -17.22
CA LYS A 237 12.13 -2.99 -16.85
C LYS A 237 13.25 -2.00 -16.50
N SER A 238 13.26 -1.54 -15.26
CA SER A 238 14.28 -0.64 -14.72
C SER A 238 14.80 -1.15 -13.38
N SER A 239 15.88 -0.55 -12.87
CA SER A 239 16.44 -0.92 -11.56
C SER A 239 15.42 -0.67 -10.43
N ARG A 240 15.14 -1.69 -9.62
CA ARG A 240 14.27 -1.59 -8.43
C ARG A 240 14.76 -0.50 -7.48
N ALA A 241 16.06 -0.49 -7.21
CA ALA A 241 16.73 0.49 -6.34
C ALA A 241 16.44 1.94 -6.75
N VAL A 242 16.44 2.26 -8.05
CA VAL A 242 16.12 3.62 -8.52
C VAL A 242 14.67 3.99 -8.20
N GLY A 243 13.73 3.07 -8.42
CA GLY A 243 12.33 3.27 -8.06
C GLY A 243 12.13 3.43 -6.55
N TRP A 244 12.90 2.70 -5.74
CA TRP A 244 12.90 2.85 -4.28
C TRP A 244 13.41 4.20 -3.82
N GLN A 245 14.51 4.69 -4.39
CA GLN A 245 15.03 6.02 -4.06
C GLN A 245 14.03 7.13 -4.42
N LEU A 246 13.31 7.00 -5.53
CA LEU A 246 12.22 7.91 -5.88
C LEU A 246 11.10 7.88 -4.82
N MET A 247 10.64 6.69 -4.44
CA MET A 247 9.60 6.54 -3.43
C MET A 247 10.03 7.08 -2.06
N LYS A 248 11.26 6.78 -1.61
CA LYS A 248 11.85 7.31 -0.37
C LYS A 248 11.91 8.84 -0.38
N SER A 249 12.34 9.42 -1.49
CA SER A 249 12.40 10.88 -1.66
C SER A 249 11.02 11.52 -1.54
N LEU A 250 10.00 10.94 -2.19
CA LEU A 250 8.63 11.44 -2.11
C LEU A 250 8.03 11.30 -0.71
N LEU A 251 8.26 10.18 -0.01
CA LEU A 251 7.81 9.99 1.38
C LEU A 251 8.46 11.01 2.32
N TRP A 252 9.77 11.24 2.16
CA TRP A 252 10.50 12.24 2.94
C TRP A 252 9.95 13.65 2.73
N GLN A 253 9.62 13.99 1.48
CA GLN A 253 9.09 15.31 1.10
C GLN A 253 7.61 15.52 1.41
N ALA A 254 6.88 14.51 1.91
CA ALA A 254 5.49 14.69 2.29
C ALA A 254 5.35 15.83 3.32
N GLY A 255 4.46 16.79 3.02
CA GLY A 255 4.22 17.98 3.85
C GLY A 255 5.20 19.14 3.64
N SER A 256 6.19 19.01 2.74
CA SER A 256 7.10 20.10 2.37
C SER A 256 6.58 20.89 1.15
N ASP A 257 7.33 21.90 0.73
CA ASP A 257 7.03 22.66 -0.51
C ASP A 257 7.41 21.90 -1.79
N GLN A 258 7.97 20.69 -1.67
CA GLN A 258 8.31 19.82 -2.79
C GLN A 258 7.25 18.72 -2.98
N PRO A 259 7.13 18.14 -4.19
CA PRO A 259 6.26 16.99 -4.42
C PRO A 259 6.54 15.85 -3.44
N GLY A 260 5.48 15.38 -2.76
CA GLY A 260 5.55 14.28 -1.80
C GLY A 260 4.69 13.08 -2.19
N LEU A 261 4.81 11.97 -1.45
CA LEU A 261 3.92 10.82 -1.52
C LEU A 261 3.06 10.79 -0.26
N PHE A 262 1.75 10.82 -0.48
CA PHE A 262 0.73 10.72 0.55
C PHE A 262 -0.06 9.43 0.37
N ILE A 263 -0.54 8.88 1.49
CA ILE A 263 -1.23 7.59 1.51
C ILE A 263 -2.51 7.77 2.33
N SER A 264 -3.64 7.45 1.73
CA SER A 264 -4.94 7.45 2.40
C SER A 264 -4.98 6.40 3.51
N GLU A 265 -5.69 6.67 4.61
CA GLU A 265 -6.04 5.66 5.63
C GLU A 265 -6.81 4.46 5.05
N ARG A 266 -7.41 4.61 3.85
CA ARG A 266 -8.05 3.49 3.13
C ARG A 266 -7.05 2.44 2.65
N CYS A 267 -5.79 2.82 2.45
CA CYS A 267 -4.74 1.92 2.00
C CYS A 267 -4.13 1.14 3.18
N GLU A 268 -4.93 0.30 3.81
CA GLU A 268 -4.56 -0.44 5.03
C GLU A 268 -3.31 -1.31 4.84
N SER A 269 -3.15 -1.95 3.68
CA SER A 269 -2.00 -2.79 3.35
C SER A 269 -0.72 -1.99 3.32
N LEU A 270 -0.70 -0.81 2.69
CA LEU A 270 0.49 0.05 2.67
C LEU A 270 0.92 0.42 4.11
N TRP A 271 -0.03 0.77 4.97
CA TRP A 271 0.29 1.08 6.37
C TRP A 271 0.69 -0.15 7.17
N ALA A 272 0.12 -1.31 6.88
CA ALA A 272 0.41 -2.56 7.54
C ALA A 272 1.75 -3.17 7.11
N THR A 273 2.25 -2.89 5.90
CA THR A 273 3.43 -3.58 5.35
C THR A 273 4.66 -2.69 5.18
N LEU A 274 4.53 -1.41 4.82
CA LEU A 274 5.68 -0.53 4.62
C LEU A 274 6.61 -0.42 5.84
N PRO A 275 6.12 -0.37 7.10
CA PRO A 275 6.98 -0.37 8.29
C PRO A 275 7.75 -1.68 8.52
N TYR A 276 7.45 -2.75 7.79
CA TYR A 276 8.13 -4.05 7.92
C TYR A 276 8.95 -4.42 6.68
N CYS A 277 8.98 -3.56 5.66
CA CYS A 277 9.92 -3.70 4.57
C CYS A 277 11.35 -3.57 5.12
N ILE A 278 12.28 -4.41 4.68
CA ILE A 278 13.68 -4.37 5.12
C ILE A 278 14.63 -4.33 3.91
N SER A 279 15.81 -3.75 4.10
CA SER A 279 16.87 -3.74 3.09
C SER A 279 17.43 -5.15 2.86
N ASP A 280 17.82 -5.45 1.63
CA ASP A 280 18.56 -6.66 1.31
C ASP A 280 19.98 -6.59 1.93
N ASP A 281 20.42 -7.68 2.57
CA ASP A 281 21.71 -7.73 3.28
C ASP A 281 22.92 -7.58 2.34
N ARG A 282 22.80 -7.98 1.08
CA ARG A 282 23.87 -7.93 0.07
C ARG A 282 23.79 -6.66 -0.76
N ASN A 283 22.59 -6.12 -0.95
CA ASN A 283 22.33 -4.88 -1.68
C ASN A 283 21.43 -3.94 -0.87
N PRO A 284 21.99 -3.13 0.05
CA PRO A 284 21.20 -2.26 0.93
C PRO A 284 20.36 -1.19 0.21
N GLU A 285 20.63 -0.92 -1.07
CA GLU A 285 19.82 -0.01 -1.89
C GLU A 285 18.53 -0.65 -2.43
N ASP A 286 18.43 -1.98 -2.40
CA ASP A 286 17.24 -2.74 -2.76
C ASP A 286 16.57 -3.34 -1.52
N MET A 287 15.31 -3.73 -1.70
CA MET A 287 14.51 -4.36 -0.66
C MET A 287 14.68 -5.89 -0.70
N GLU A 288 14.76 -6.50 0.48
CA GLU A 288 14.75 -7.96 0.64
C GLU A 288 13.54 -8.56 -0.08
N LYS A 289 13.76 -9.63 -0.84
CA LYS A 289 12.72 -10.25 -1.68
C LYS A 289 11.64 -10.94 -0.88
N ALA A 290 11.95 -11.35 0.36
CA ALA A 290 10.99 -11.95 1.27
C ALA A 290 10.23 -10.91 2.12
N ALA A 291 10.54 -9.62 1.99
CA ALA A 291 9.79 -8.56 2.67
C ALA A 291 8.35 -8.51 2.16
N PRO A 292 7.39 -7.96 2.94
CA PRO A 292 6.01 -7.78 2.50
C PRO A 292 5.89 -6.61 1.51
N ASP A 293 6.48 -6.75 0.32
CA ASP A 293 6.78 -5.66 -0.62
C ASP A 293 5.68 -5.38 -1.65
N HIS A 294 4.70 -6.26 -1.83
CA HIS A 294 3.68 -6.15 -2.90
C HIS A 294 3.01 -4.78 -3.04
N SER A 295 2.56 -4.18 -1.93
CA SER A 295 1.94 -2.85 -1.98
C SER A 295 2.97 -1.76 -2.32
N ALA A 296 4.20 -1.89 -1.81
CA ALA A 296 5.30 -0.97 -2.15
C ALA A 296 5.70 -1.10 -3.63
N ASP A 297 5.75 -2.32 -4.15
CA ASP A 297 6.03 -2.65 -5.54
C ASP A 297 4.96 -2.04 -6.46
N ALA A 298 3.68 -2.21 -6.15
CA ALA A 298 2.57 -1.59 -6.88
C ALA A 298 2.73 -0.07 -7.01
N VAL A 299 3.07 0.61 -5.90
CA VAL A 299 3.33 2.06 -5.89
C VAL A 299 4.57 2.40 -6.71
N ARG A 300 5.67 1.68 -6.53
CA ARG A 300 6.92 1.88 -7.28
C ARG A 300 6.71 1.75 -8.77
N TYR A 301 5.92 0.77 -9.23
CA TYR A 301 5.65 0.55 -10.64
C TYR A 301 4.98 1.78 -11.29
N VAL A 302 3.99 2.37 -10.62
CA VAL A 302 3.36 3.61 -11.08
C VAL A 302 4.35 4.76 -11.13
N LEU A 303 5.08 5.01 -10.04
CA LEU A 303 6.03 6.11 -9.96
C LEU A 303 7.11 6.01 -11.05
N THR A 304 7.59 4.79 -11.29
CA THR A 304 8.58 4.49 -12.33
C THR A 304 7.99 4.72 -13.73
N ALA A 305 6.79 4.21 -14.01
CA ALA A 305 6.12 4.35 -15.30
C ALA A 305 5.77 5.82 -15.61
N ALA A 306 5.26 6.55 -14.62
CA ALA A 306 4.87 7.95 -14.78
C ALA A 306 6.06 8.87 -15.10
N ASN A 307 7.28 8.49 -14.70
CA ASN A 307 8.51 9.22 -15.03
C ASN A 307 9.08 8.85 -16.41
N GLN A 308 8.42 7.98 -17.17
CA GLN A 308 8.81 7.61 -18.53
C GLN A 308 7.86 8.21 -19.56
N GLY A 309 8.41 8.85 -20.59
CA GLY A 309 7.64 9.51 -21.66
C GLY A 309 6.77 8.57 -22.52
N GLN A 310 6.89 7.25 -22.33
CA GLN A 310 6.08 6.24 -23.03
C GLN A 310 4.70 6.04 -22.40
N HIS A 311 4.53 6.43 -21.13
CA HIS A 311 3.28 6.30 -20.38
C HIS A 311 2.61 7.64 -20.09
N SER A 312 3.24 8.76 -20.48
CA SER A 312 2.66 10.09 -20.36
C SER A 312 1.66 10.36 -21.48
N TYR A 313 0.65 11.17 -21.17
CA TYR A 313 -0.21 11.76 -22.19
C TYR A 313 0.63 12.83 -22.90
N ARG A 314 0.95 12.62 -24.18
CA ARG A 314 1.34 13.71 -25.07
C ARG A 314 0.08 14.38 -25.61
#